data_AF-A0A1F4F241-F1
#
_entry.id   AF-A0A1F4F241-F1
#
_cell.length_a   1.000
_cell.length_b   1.000
_cell.length_c   1.000
_cell.angle_alpha   90.00
_cell.angle_beta   90.00
_cell.angle_gamma   90.00
#
_symmetry.space_group_name_H-M   'P 1'
#
loop_
_entity.id
_entity.type
_entity.pdbx_description
1 polymer ?
#
loop_
_entity_poly.entity_id
_entity_poly.type
_entity_poly.pdbx_seq_one_letter_code
_entity_poly.pdbx_strand_id
1 'polypeptide(L)'
;MAVPIRERSQFKVGKYDVIAQPVQGSAQMLRYTVMLGGKRLGALLSVPTESDCKFIESPPPVPPLKIFYVTSRPGRPKKNAARPPLPAPESPARGLRQEDLPAAGLPLDIERAEHH
;
A
#
# COMPACT_ATOMS: atom_id res chain seq x y z
N MET A 1 -4.78 1.77 1.59
CA MET A 1 -4.20 0.51 1.06
C MET A 1 -5.30 -0.52 0.97
N ALA A 2 -5.50 -1.16 -0.20
CA ALA A 2 -6.47 -2.22 -0.36
C ALA A 2 -5.77 -3.56 -0.12
N VAL A 3 -6.28 -4.36 0.80
CA VAL A 3 -5.71 -5.68 1.09
C VAL A 3 -6.10 -6.62 -0.08
N PRO A 4 -5.14 -7.34 -0.70
CA PRO A 4 -5.47 -8.22 -1.83
C PRO A 4 -6.44 -9.31 -1.36
N ILE A 5 -7.62 -9.37 -1.97
CA ILE A 5 -8.60 -10.40 -1.67
C ILE A 5 -8.05 -11.71 -2.24
N ARG A 6 -7.57 -12.60 -1.37
CA ARG A 6 -7.24 -13.97 -1.79
C ARG A 6 -8.53 -14.73 -2.09
N GLU A 7 -8.55 -15.44 -3.20
CA GLU A 7 -9.71 -16.26 -3.56
C GLU A 7 -9.76 -17.56 -2.74
N ARG A 8 -10.96 -18.13 -2.63
CA ARG A 8 -11.16 -19.44 -2.02
C ARG A 8 -10.37 -20.49 -2.80
N SER A 9 -9.58 -21.29 -2.09
CA SER A 9 -8.83 -22.41 -2.66
C SER A 9 -9.33 -23.74 -2.10
N GLN A 10 -9.18 -24.81 -2.89
CA GLN A 10 -9.55 -26.16 -2.50
C GLN A 10 -8.39 -27.11 -2.78
N PHE A 11 -8.10 -27.97 -1.81
CA PHE A 11 -7.00 -28.93 -1.83
C PHE A 11 -7.55 -30.32 -1.57
N LYS A 12 -7.01 -31.33 -2.26
CA LYS A 12 -7.27 -32.74 -1.96
C LYS A 12 -6.06 -33.32 -1.24
N VAL A 13 -6.26 -33.83 -0.03
CA VAL A 13 -5.22 -34.45 0.80
C VAL A 13 -5.65 -35.89 1.07
N GLY A 14 -5.21 -36.81 0.20
CA GLY A 14 -5.64 -38.21 0.25
C GLY A 14 -7.17 -38.33 0.13
N LYS A 15 -7.80 -38.87 1.18
CA LYS A 15 -9.27 -39.01 1.26
C LYS A 15 -10.01 -37.73 1.70
N TYR A 16 -9.27 -36.69 2.10
CA TYR A 16 -9.84 -35.47 2.65
C TYR A 16 -9.91 -34.37 1.59
N ASP A 17 -11.04 -33.66 1.59
CA ASP A 17 -11.23 -32.43 0.83
C ASP A 17 -11.07 -31.25 1.78
N VAL A 18 -10.10 -30.37 1.52
CA VAL A 18 -9.79 -29.21 2.35
C VAL A 18 -10.17 -27.94 1.60
N ILE A 19 -11.02 -27.12 2.19
CA ILE A 19 -11.44 -25.84 1.64
C ILE A 19 -10.79 -24.73 2.46
N ALA A 20 -9.93 -23.92 1.84
CA ALA A 20 -9.34 -22.74 2.48
C ALA A 20 -10.08 -21.48 2.05
N GLN A 21 -10.60 -20.74 3.03
CA GLN A 21 -11.34 -19.50 2.83
C GLN A 21 -10.68 -18.37 3.62
N PRO A 22 -10.50 -17.17 3.03
CA PRO A 22 -10.08 -16.00 3.80
C PRO A 22 -11.10 -15.67 4.88
N VAL A 23 -10.58 -15.24 6.03
CA VAL A 23 -11.41 -14.79 7.15
C VAL A 23 -11.84 -13.35 6.89
N GLN A 24 -13.07 -13.01 7.25
CA GLN A 24 -13.52 -11.61 7.14
C GLN A 24 -12.67 -10.71 8.03
N GLY A 25 -12.18 -9.60 7.45
CA GLY A 25 -11.29 -8.66 8.15
C GLY A 25 -9.80 -9.00 8.07
N SER A 26 -9.40 -10.16 7.52
CA SER A 26 -8.00 -10.51 7.32
C SER A 26 -7.79 -11.29 6.03
N ALA A 27 -7.04 -10.71 5.08
CA ALA A 27 -6.71 -11.42 3.85
C ALA A 27 -5.62 -12.49 4.01
N GLN A 28 -4.87 -12.42 5.11
CA GLN A 28 -3.74 -13.30 5.39
C GLN A 28 -4.19 -14.55 6.16
N MET A 29 -5.24 -14.44 6.98
CA MET A 29 -5.80 -15.56 7.72
C MET A 29 -6.74 -16.40 6.87
N LEU A 30 -6.56 -17.72 6.91
CA LEU A 30 -7.36 -18.69 6.19
C LEU A 30 -8.07 -19.62 7.18
N ARG A 31 -9.36 -19.81 6.98
CA ARG A 31 -10.16 -20.86 7.62
C ARG A 31 -10.15 -22.10 6.74
N TYR A 32 -9.54 -23.17 7.24
CA TYR A 32 -9.49 -24.47 6.61
C TYR A 32 -10.65 -25.33 7.09
N THR A 33 -11.56 -25.70 6.20
CA THR A 33 -12.64 -26.65 6.49
C THR A 33 -12.25 -28.01 5.90
N VAL A 34 -12.19 -29.03 6.76
CA VAL A 34 -11.83 -30.40 6.34
C VAL A 34 -13.10 -31.21 6.17
N MET A 35 -13.24 -31.83 5.00
CA MET A 35 -14.37 -32.64 4.60
C MET A 35 -13.88 -34.07 4.28
N LEU A 36 -14.70 -35.08 4.57
CA LEU A 36 -14.48 -36.47 4.17
C LEU A 36 -15.76 -36.99 3.53
N GLY A 37 -15.70 -37.30 2.23
CA GLY A 37 -16.87 -37.79 1.47
C GLY A 37 -18.07 -36.85 1.56
N GLY A 38 -17.83 -35.52 1.50
CA GLY A 38 -18.88 -34.50 1.60
C GLY A 38 -19.37 -34.18 3.02
N LYS A 39 -18.92 -34.89 4.05
CA LYS A 39 -19.22 -34.57 5.47
C LYS A 39 -18.13 -33.71 6.08
N ARG A 40 -18.51 -32.64 6.77
CA ARG A 40 -17.58 -31.76 7.51
C ARG A 40 -17.06 -32.49 8.74
N LEU A 41 -15.74 -32.63 8.84
CA LEU A 41 -15.06 -33.20 10.01
C LEU A 41 -14.67 -32.12 11.02
N GLY A 42 -14.22 -30.96 10.54
CA GLY A 42 -13.75 -29.89 11.41
C GLY A 42 -13.37 -28.62 10.66
N ALA A 43 -12.98 -27.60 11.42
CA ALA A 43 -12.39 -26.39 10.86
C ALA A 43 -11.22 -25.91 11.73
N LEU A 44 -10.20 -25.39 11.07
CA LEU A 44 -9.00 -24.80 11.67
C LEU A 44 -8.86 -23.36 11.15
N LEU A 45 -8.32 -22.48 11.98
CA LEU A 45 -8.01 -21.09 11.63
C LEU A 45 -6.50 -20.94 11.61
N SER A 46 -5.92 -20.42 10.52
CA SER A 46 -4.50 -20.06 10.53
C SER A 46 -4.27 -18.75 11.28
N VAL A 47 -3.07 -18.63 11.83
CA VAL A 47 -2.53 -17.41 12.43
C VAL A 47 -1.69 -16.71 11.35
N PRO A 48 -1.72 -15.37 11.23
CA PRO A 48 -0.83 -14.67 10.31
C PRO A 48 0.63 -14.89 10.71
N THR A 49 1.51 -14.96 9.72
CA THR A 49 2.95 -15.12 9.95
C THR A 49 3.60 -13.77 10.31
N GLU A 50 4.80 -13.79 10.90
CA GLU A 50 5.54 -12.55 11.22
C GLU A 50 5.77 -11.68 9.97
N SER A 51 6.02 -12.31 8.81
CA SER A 51 6.15 -11.58 7.54
C SER A 51 4.87 -10.85 7.14
N ASP A 52 3.71 -11.41 7.46
CA ASP A 52 2.42 -10.79 7.15
C ASP A 52 2.20 -9.54 8.00
N CYS A 53 2.59 -9.58 9.28
CA CYS A 53 2.54 -8.42 10.18
C CYS A 53 3.51 -7.32 9.70
N LYS A 54 4.76 -7.68 9.38
CA LYS A 54 5.76 -6.73 8.84
C LYS A 54 5.30 -6.04 7.56
N PHE A 55 4.58 -6.76 6.69
CA PHE A 55 4.04 -6.17 5.46
C PHE A 55 2.94 -5.14 5.75
N ILE A 56 2.14 -5.34 6.80
CA ILE A 56 1.09 -4.40 7.22
C ILE A 56 1.69 -3.18 7.93
N GLU A 57 2.66 -3.41 8.81
CA GLU A 57 3.31 -2.35 9.61
C GLU A 57 4.27 -1.49 8.77
N SER A 58 5.07 -2.12 7.93
CA SER A 58 6.09 -1.49 7.10
C SER A 58 6.01 -2.02 5.67
N PRO A 59 5.03 -1.58 4.88
CA PRO A 59 4.89 -2.04 3.51
C PRO A 59 6.13 -1.63 2.70
N PRO A 60 6.65 -2.52 1.83
CA PRO A 60 7.82 -2.22 1.04
C PRO A 60 7.55 -0.99 0.14
N PRO A 61 8.57 -0.13 -0.08
CA PRO A 61 8.40 1.07 -0.91
C PRO A 61 8.03 0.66 -2.33
N VAL A 62 6.80 0.96 -2.72
CA VAL A 62 6.34 0.73 -4.08
C VAL A 62 6.96 1.81 -4.97
N PRO A 63 7.68 1.45 -6.04
CA PRO A 63 8.24 2.44 -6.94
C PRO A 63 7.13 3.37 -7.45
N PRO A 64 7.39 4.67 -7.57
CA PRO A 64 6.38 5.63 -8.01
C PRO A 64 5.81 5.17 -9.34
N LEU A 65 4.47 5.09 -9.42
CA LEU A 65 3.78 4.74 -10.63
C LEU A 65 4.15 5.78 -11.69
N LYS A 66 5.01 5.38 -12.63
CA LYS A 66 5.40 6.19 -13.77
C LYS A 66 4.19 6.23 -14.69
N ILE A 67 3.26 7.14 -14.40
CA ILE A 67 2.13 7.48 -15.27
C ILE A 67 2.74 7.64 -16.64
N PHE A 68 2.37 6.75 -17.56
CA PHE A 68 3.03 6.65 -18.85
C PHE A 68 3.12 8.04 -19.47
N TYR A 69 4.32 8.62 -19.50
CA TYR A 69 4.61 9.62 -20.50
C TYR A 69 4.66 8.82 -21.79
N VAL A 70 3.49 8.67 -22.42
CA VAL A 70 3.42 8.52 -23.86
C VAL A 70 4.13 9.77 -24.35
N THR A 71 5.44 9.67 -24.53
CA THR A 71 6.18 10.62 -25.35
C THR A 71 5.51 10.46 -26.69
N SER A 72 4.50 11.29 -26.97
CA SER A 72 4.10 11.62 -28.33
C SER A 72 5.42 11.96 -28.98
N ARG A 73 6.02 11.01 -29.72
CA ARG A 73 7.19 11.28 -30.53
C ARG A 73 6.64 12.20 -31.58
N PRO A 74 6.84 13.53 -31.49
CA PRO A 74 6.36 14.40 -32.51
C PRO A 74 7.17 13.97 -33.72
N GLY A 75 6.51 13.40 -34.72
CA GLY A 75 7.18 13.08 -35.98
C GLY A 75 7.96 14.29 -36.46
N ARG A 76 9.05 14.04 -37.20
CA ARG A 76 9.90 15.07 -37.83
C ARG A 76 9.04 16.27 -38.27
N PRO A 77 9.25 17.48 -37.71
CA PRO A 77 8.46 18.63 -38.10
C PRO A 77 8.52 18.81 -39.61
N LYS A 78 7.36 18.88 -40.28
CA LYS A 78 7.31 19.18 -41.72
C LYS A 78 8.01 20.53 -41.95
N LYS A 79 8.81 20.63 -43.01
CA LYS A 79 9.49 21.87 -43.41
C LYS A 79 8.43 22.98 -43.50
N ASN A 80 8.54 23.99 -42.64
CA ASN A 80 7.59 25.11 -42.40
C ASN A 80 6.52 24.92 -41.31
N ALA A 81 6.65 23.97 -40.38
CA ALA A 81 5.81 23.95 -39.18
C ALA A 81 6.22 25.09 -38.22
N ALA A 82 5.27 25.95 -37.88
CA ALA A 82 5.47 27.02 -36.90
C ALA A 82 5.88 26.46 -35.54
N ARG A 83 6.88 27.10 -34.91
CA ARG A 83 7.36 26.78 -33.56
C ARG A 83 6.18 26.88 -32.57
N PRO A 84 5.85 25.83 -31.80
CA PRO A 84 4.88 25.96 -30.72
C PRO A 84 5.38 27.00 -29.70
N PRO A 85 4.50 27.84 -29.14
CA PRO A 85 4.90 28.81 -28.14
C PRO A 85 5.49 28.07 -26.93
N LEU A 86 6.66 28.53 -26.47
CA LEU A 86 7.20 28.08 -25.19
C LEU A 86 6.19 28.45 -24.09
N PRO A 87 5.89 27.55 -23.14
CA PRO A 87 5.15 27.96 -21.96
C PRO A 87 5.95 29.07 -21.25
N ALA A 88 5.23 30.13 -20.87
CA ALA A 88 5.79 31.26 -20.13
C ALA A 88 6.50 30.76 -18.86
N PRO A 89 7.51 31.49 -18.35
CA PRO A 89 8.04 31.19 -17.03
C PRO A 89 6.90 31.31 -16.02
N GLU A 90 6.47 30.16 -15.55
CA GLU A 90 5.59 30.00 -14.41
C GLU A 90 6.20 30.75 -13.23
N SER A 91 5.50 31.81 -12.80
CA SER A 91 5.73 32.42 -11.49
C SER A 91 5.78 31.31 -10.45
N PRO A 92 6.71 31.35 -9.49
CA PRO A 92 6.88 30.23 -8.58
C PRO A 92 5.56 30.02 -7.84
N ALA A 93 4.88 28.92 -8.16
CA ALA A 93 3.87 28.37 -7.28
C ALA A 93 4.52 28.30 -5.90
N ARG A 94 3.94 29.04 -4.94
CA ARG A 94 4.35 29.08 -3.54
C ARG A 94 4.35 27.66 -2.98
N GLY A 95 5.46 26.95 -3.14
CA GLY A 95 5.87 25.94 -2.17
C GLY A 95 6.17 26.68 -0.88
N LEU A 96 5.64 26.20 0.25
CA LEU A 96 6.06 26.65 1.57
C LEU A 96 7.58 26.53 1.63
N ARG A 97 8.26 27.68 1.71
CA ARG A 97 9.70 27.71 1.81
C ARG A 97 10.08 27.34 3.24
N GLN A 98 11.17 26.62 3.39
CA GLN A 98 11.72 26.22 4.69
C GLN A 98 12.06 27.43 5.61
N GLU A 99 12.09 28.63 5.05
CA GLU A 99 12.27 29.92 5.72
C GLU A 99 10.98 30.53 6.34
N ASP A 100 9.81 29.91 6.17
CA ASP A 100 8.52 30.33 6.78
C ASP A 100 8.18 29.58 8.10
N LEU A 101 9.15 28.92 8.75
CA LEU A 101 8.97 28.45 10.12
C LEU A 101 9.28 29.59 11.10
N PRO A 102 8.39 29.93 12.05
CA PRO A 102 8.68 30.98 13.01
C PRO A 102 9.89 30.61 13.87
N ALA A 103 10.90 31.46 13.86
CA ALA A 103 12.00 31.43 14.81
C ALA A 103 11.46 31.85 16.19
N ALA A 104 10.96 30.90 16.95
CA ALA A 104 10.59 31.12 18.34
C ALA A 104 10.98 29.88 19.15
N GLY A 105 12.03 30.04 19.95
CA GLY A 105 12.43 29.05 20.94
C GLY A 105 11.27 28.78 21.90
N LEU A 106 10.94 27.51 22.06
CA LEU A 106 10.19 27.05 23.21
C LEU A 106 11.19 26.88 24.36
N PRO A 107 11.02 27.58 25.50
CA PRO A 107 11.86 27.34 26.66
C PRO A 107 11.55 25.94 27.20
N LEU A 108 12.61 25.12 27.31
CA LEU A 108 12.60 23.91 28.09
C LEU A 108 12.69 24.31 29.58
N ASP A 109 11.55 24.58 30.19
CA ASP A 109 11.44 24.61 31.66
C ASP A 109 10.90 23.27 32.13
N ILE A 110 11.84 22.34 32.35
CA ILE A 110 11.62 21.14 33.14
C ILE A 110 11.72 21.57 34.60
N GLU A 111 10.61 22.02 35.18
CA GLU A 111 10.47 22.14 36.63
C GLU A 111 9.82 20.87 37.20
N ARG A 112 10.41 20.41 38.28
CA ARG A 112 10.31 19.08 38.87
C ARG A 112 9.93 19.30 40.34
N ALA A 113 8.69 19.00 40.74
CA ALA A 113 8.28 18.87 42.15
C ALA A 113 6.85 18.27 42.19
N GLU A 114 6.69 16.98 42.45
CA GLU A 114 6.47 16.33 43.77
C GLU A 114 5.07 16.53 44.38
N HIS A 115 4.52 15.38 44.79
CA HIS A 115 3.32 15.16 45.59
C HIS A 115 3.27 16.01 46.86
N HIS A 116 2.11 16.63 47.14
CA HIS A 116 1.31 16.36 48.36
C HIS A 116 -0.05 17.05 48.34
#